data_AF-A0A815I4J1-F1
#
_entry.id   AF-A0A815I4J1-F1
#
_cell.length_a   1.000
_cell.length_b   1.000
_cell.length_c   1.000
_cell.angle_alpha   90.00
_cell.angle_beta   90.00
_cell.angle_gamma   90.00
#
_symmetry.space_group_name_H-M   'P 1'
#
loop_
_entity.id
_entity.type
_entity.pdbx_description
1 polymer ?
#
loop_
_entity_poly.entity_id
_entity_poly.type
_entity_poly.pdbx_seq_one_letter_code
_entity_poly.pdbx_strand_id
1 'polypeptide(L)'
;MQTLFRASDSQLLRNICNWLTGPARDCCAPNIVCNSADKDDNNGHIYFETIKNIKTGEIMTVDYLLPMESIMSTSQRRAILKHQYYFDCECSRCICPDNCRLLKCLSCNIGYIELDGESKESIWKCN
;
A
#
# COMPACT_ATOMS: atom_id res chain seq x y z
N MET A 1 -10.50 -16.99 8.41
CA MET A 1 -11.59 -16.40 9.20
C MET A 1 -11.53 -14.91 8.93
N GLN A 2 -12.45 -14.37 8.13
CA GLN A 2 -12.51 -12.94 7.80
C GLN A 2 -13.29 -12.23 8.92
N THR A 3 -12.71 -11.17 9.49
CA THR A 3 -13.37 -10.36 10.51
C THR A 3 -13.83 -9.06 9.87
N LEU A 4 -15.15 -8.85 9.87
CA LEU A 4 -15.81 -7.62 9.41
C LEU A 4 -15.93 -6.66 10.59
N PHE A 5 -15.38 -5.46 10.46
CA PHE A 5 -15.52 -4.40 11.45
C PHE A 5 -16.49 -3.35 10.93
N ARG A 6 -17.49 -3.00 11.75
CA ARG A 6 -18.44 -1.92 11.45
C ARG A 6 -17.93 -0.63 12.06
N ALA A 7 -17.80 0.42 11.26
CA ALA A 7 -17.37 1.74 11.72
C ALA A 7 -18.50 2.54 12.42
N SER A 8 -19.34 1.89 13.21
CA SER A 8 -20.27 2.54 14.14
C SER A 8 -19.67 2.74 15.53
N ASP A 9 -18.51 2.12 15.78
CA ASP A 9 -17.86 2.09 17.07
C ASP A 9 -16.86 3.25 17.19
N SER A 10 -17.15 4.21 18.07
CA SER A 10 -16.41 5.47 18.22
C SER A 10 -14.92 5.27 18.54
N GLN A 11 -14.54 4.12 19.11
CA GLN A 11 -13.15 3.74 19.35
C GLN A 11 -12.44 3.30 18.06
N LEU A 12 -13.14 2.58 17.19
CA LEU A 12 -12.65 2.14 15.88
C LEU A 12 -12.47 3.36 14.96
N LEU A 13 -13.44 4.28 14.97
CA LEU A 13 -13.35 5.57 14.27
C LEU A 13 -12.22 6.45 14.81
N ARG A 14 -11.95 6.50 16.12
CA ARG A 14 -10.80 7.25 16.66
C ARG A 14 -9.45 6.64 16.26
N ASN A 15 -9.37 5.31 16.23
CA ASN A 15 -8.20 4.62 15.70
C ASN A 15 -8.08 4.78 14.19
N ILE A 16 -9.19 4.99 13.47
CA ILE A 16 -9.32 5.30 12.02
C ILE A 16 -9.18 6.81 11.70
N CYS A 17 -9.32 7.71 12.67
CA CYS A 17 -9.30 9.17 12.46
C CYS A 17 -8.02 9.83 13.00
N ASN A 18 -7.25 9.15 13.87
CA ASN A 18 -5.83 9.50 14.08
C ASN A 18 -4.96 9.24 12.82
N TRP A 19 -5.59 8.82 11.72
CA TRP A 19 -5.04 8.49 10.40
C TRP A 19 -4.52 9.67 9.59
N LEU A 20 -4.72 10.89 10.07
CA LEU A 20 -4.17 12.08 9.44
C LEU A 20 -2.85 12.54 10.08
N THR A 21 -2.39 11.89 11.17
CA THR A 21 -1.21 12.34 11.94
C THR A 21 -0.27 11.25 12.47
N GLY A 22 -0.58 9.95 12.32
CA GLY A 22 0.28 8.82 12.73
C GLY A 22 1.04 8.16 11.56
N PRO A 23 2.15 7.43 11.80
CA PRO A 23 3.15 7.13 10.77
C PRO A 23 2.56 6.31 9.64
N ALA A 24 2.31 6.98 8.50
CA ALA A 24 1.88 6.40 7.24
C ALA A 24 2.98 5.54 6.58
N ARG A 25 3.69 4.74 7.38
CA ARG A 25 4.77 3.89 6.92
C ARG A 25 4.21 2.75 6.09
N ASP A 26 3.10 2.13 6.49
CA ASP A 26 2.55 0.92 5.85
C ASP A 26 1.32 1.14 4.94
N CYS A 27 1.36 2.17 4.10
CA CYS A 27 0.28 2.51 3.15
C CYS A 27 0.15 1.52 1.98
N CYS A 28 1.23 1.26 1.22
CA CYS A 28 1.13 0.48 -0.03
C CYS A 28 1.05 -1.04 0.21
N ALA A 29 1.02 -1.48 1.47
CA ALA A 29 0.96 -2.88 1.88
C ALA A 29 -0.05 -3.09 3.02
N PRO A 30 -1.33 -2.68 2.84
CA PRO A 30 -2.32 -2.63 3.91
C PRO A 30 -2.60 -4.01 4.52
N ASN A 31 -3.25 -4.01 5.68
CA ASN A 31 -3.80 -5.21 6.31
C ASN A 31 -5.33 -5.19 6.41
N ILE A 32 -5.97 -4.08 6.08
CA ILE A 32 -7.42 -3.94 5.93
C ILE A 32 -7.81 -3.27 4.60
N VAL A 33 -9.02 -3.56 4.11
CA VAL A 33 -9.67 -2.89 2.98
C VAL A 33 -10.94 -2.19 3.46
N CYS A 34 -11.22 -1.02 2.90
CA CYS A 34 -12.40 -0.23 3.17
C CYS A 34 -13.43 -0.44 2.07
N ASN A 35 -14.57 -1.04 2.40
CA ASN A 35 -15.71 -1.20 1.52
C ASN A 35 -16.79 -0.19 1.95
N SER A 36 -17.11 0.77 1.10
CA SER A 36 -18.39 1.48 1.22
C SER A 36 -19.49 0.44 1.00
N ALA A 37 -20.44 0.34 1.93
CA ALA A 37 -21.46 -0.69 1.93
C ALA A 37 -22.07 -0.96 0.55
N ASP A 38 -22.53 -2.20 0.36
CA ASP A 38 -23.41 -2.59 -0.75
C ASP A 38 -24.43 -1.49 -1.02
N LYS A 39 -24.76 -1.28 -2.30
CA LYS A 39 -25.74 -0.29 -2.77
C LYS A 39 -27.13 -0.38 -2.09
N ASP A 40 -27.35 -1.42 -1.28
CA ASP A 40 -28.58 -1.74 -0.57
C ASP A 40 -28.61 -1.29 0.92
N ASP A 41 -27.48 -0.86 1.51
CA ASP A 41 -27.47 -0.28 2.86
C ASP A 41 -27.68 1.25 2.80
N ASN A 42 -28.95 1.66 2.87
CA ASN A 42 -29.37 3.06 2.88
C ASN A 42 -28.85 3.88 4.08
N ASN A 43 -28.11 3.30 5.02
CA ASN A 43 -27.58 4.03 6.18
C ASN A 43 -26.14 4.55 6.00
N GLY A 44 -25.49 4.33 4.86
CA GLY A 44 -24.17 4.91 4.59
C GLY A 44 -23.04 4.39 5.49
N HIS A 45 -23.13 3.14 5.94
CA HIS A 45 -22.08 2.52 6.75
C HIS A 45 -20.82 2.26 5.94
N ILE A 46 -19.68 2.34 6.61
CA ILE A 46 -18.37 1.94 6.07
C ILE A 46 -17.96 0.66 6.78
N TYR A 47 -17.57 -0.34 5.98
CA TYR A 47 -17.11 -1.63 6.45
C TYR A 47 -15.61 -1.77 6.20
N PHE A 48 -14.92 -2.32 7.19
CA PHE A 48 -13.52 -2.67 7.05
C PHE A 48 -13.36 -4.18 7.14
N GLU A 49 -12.65 -4.74 6.17
CA GLU A 49 -12.36 -6.16 6.10
C GLU A 49 -10.86 -6.40 6.23
N THR A 50 -10.51 -7.40 7.02
CA THR A 50 -9.12 -7.84 7.16
C THR A 50 -8.69 -8.67 5.95
N ILE A 51 -7.55 -8.30 5.37
CA ILE A 51 -6.92 -9.05 4.26
C ILE A 51 -5.71 -9.87 4.73
N LYS A 52 -5.31 -9.69 6.00
CA LYS A 52 -4.25 -10.42 6.69
C LYS A 52 -4.66 -10.67 8.14
N ASN A 53 -4.02 -11.63 8.81
CA ASN A 53 -4.18 -11.79 10.26
C ASN A 53 -3.54 -10.61 10.98
N ILE A 54 -4.30 -9.94 11.85
CA ILE A 54 -3.86 -8.79 12.65
C ILE A 54 -3.86 -9.21 14.11
N LYS A 55 -2.72 -9.09 14.79
CA LYS A 55 -2.61 -9.42 16.22
C LYS A 55 -3.21 -8.31 17.07
N THR A 56 -3.66 -8.65 18.29
CA THR A 56 -4.07 -7.63 19.26
C THR A 56 -2.93 -6.64 19.53
N GLY A 57 -3.21 -5.35 19.38
CA GLY A 57 -2.23 -4.27 19.52
C GLY A 57 -1.46 -3.92 18.24
N GLU A 58 -1.65 -4.67 17.15
CA GLU A 58 -1.11 -4.33 15.83
C GLU A 58 -1.94 -3.21 15.17
N ILE A 59 -1.26 -2.34 14.42
CA ILE A 59 -1.88 -1.20 13.75
C ILE A 59 -2.64 -1.69 12.51
N MET A 60 -3.87 -1.23 12.35
CA MET A 60 -4.63 -1.44 11.12
C MET A 60 -4.27 -0.37 10.09
N THR A 61 -4.03 -0.77 8.84
CA THR A 61 -3.60 0.11 7.74
C THR A 61 -4.42 -0.14 6.48
N VAL A 62 -4.86 0.94 5.81
CA VAL A 62 -5.47 0.89 4.46
C VAL A 62 -4.53 1.52 3.44
N ASP A 63 -4.79 1.23 2.17
CA ASP A 63 -4.16 1.93 1.06
C ASP A 63 -4.84 3.29 0.85
N TYR A 64 -4.05 4.35 0.77
CA TYR A 64 -4.52 5.70 0.44
C TYR A 64 -4.64 5.90 -1.07
N LEU A 65 -4.00 5.04 -1.86
CA LEU A 65 -4.00 5.10 -3.31
C LEU A 65 -5.27 4.47 -3.89
N LEU A 66 -5.73 5.02 -5.01
CA LEU A 66 -6.77 4.39 -5.80
C LEU A 66 -6.27 3.08 -6.43
N PRO A 67 -7.15 2.12 -6.78
CA PRO A 67 -6.72 0.81 -7.30
C PRO A 67 -5.74 0.87 -8.49
N MET A 68 -5.89 1.86 -9.37
CA MET A 68 -4.97 2.05 -10.52
C MET A 68 -3.62 2.66 -10.10
N GLU A 69 -3.60 3.48 -9.06
CA GLU A 69 -2.37 4.05 -8.49
C GLU A 69 -1.63 2.99 -7.66
N SER A 70 -2.37 2.09 -7.00
CA SER A 70 -1.83 0.99 -6.23
C SER A 70 -1.03 -0.01 -7.05
N ILE A 71 -1.14 -0.04 -8.38
CA ILE A 71 -0.33 -0.93 -9.26
C ILE A 71 0.85 -0.21 -9.94
N MET A 72 1.02 1.09 -9.70
CA MET A 72 2.14 1.87 -10.23
C MET A 72 3.46 1.52 -9.56
N SER A 73 4.58 2.00 -10.12
CA SER A 73 5.92 1.83 -9.53
C SER A 73 6.06 2.56 -8.18
N THR A 74 7.04 2.17 -7.38
CA THR A 74 7.32 2.75 -6.06
C THR A 74 7.56 4.25 -6.13
N SER A 75 8.27 4.73 -7.16
CA SER A 75 8.51 6.17 -7.34
C SER A 75 7.22 6.94 -7.63
N GLN A 76 6.34 6.40 -8.48
CA GLN A 76 5.05 7.00 -8.80
C GLN A 76 4.13 7.05 -7.58
N ARG A 77 4.02 5.93 -6.85
CA ARG A 77 3.23 5.86 -5.61
C ARG A 77 3.72 6.89 -4.58
N ARG A 78 5.03 6.96 -4.33
CA ARG A 78 5.62 7.95 -3.42
C ARG A 78 5.38 9.39 -3.88
N ALA A 79 5.44 9.66 -5.19
CA ALA A 79 5.17 11.00 -5.71
C ALA A 79 3.72 11.44 -5.41
N ILE A 80 2.74 10.55 -5.62
CA ILE A 80 1.33 10.81 -5.30
C ILE A 80 1.15 11.03 -3.80
N LEU A 81 1.68 10.12 -2.98
CA LEU A 81 1.57 10.20 -1.52
C LEU A 81 2.22 11.47 -0.95
N LYS A 82 3.38 11.85 -1.47
CA LYS A 82 4.07 13.08 -1.08
C LYS A 82 3.31 14.34 -1.50
N HIS A 83 2.70 14.33 -2.68
CA HIS A 83 1.95 15.48 -3.19
C HIS A 83 0.61 15.67 -2.47
N GLN A 84 -0.13 14.58 -2.22
CA GLN A 84 -1.48 14.63 -1.66
C GLN A 84 -1.51 14.56 -0.12
N TYR A 85 -0.58 13.81 0.47
CA TYR A 85 -0.57 13.47 1.90
C TYR A 85 0.73 13.88 2.62
N TYR A 86 1.68 14.50 1.91
CA TYR A 86 2.90 15.10 2.48
C TYR A 86 3.81 14.15 3.27
N PHE A 87 3.85 12.86 2.91
CA PHE A 87 4.76 11.89 3.50
C PHE A 87 5.46 11.00 2.46
N ASP A 88 6.58 10.41 2.83
CA ASP A 88 7.30 9.42 2.04
C ASP A 88 7.00 8.01 2.58
N CYS A 89 6.46 7.13 1.74
CA CYS A 89 6.07 5.78 2.17
C CYS A 89 7.28 4.85 2.34
N GLU A 90 7.38 4.24 3.53
CA GLU A 90 8.44 3.32 3.95
C GLU A 90 7.92 1.89 4.17
N CYS A 91 6.81 1.51 3.54
CA CYS A 91 6.25 0.18 3.76
C CYS A 91 7.18 -0.89 3.21
N SER A 92 6.99 -2.13 3.64
CA SER A 92 7.72 -3.29 3.09
C SER A 92 7.76 -3.30 1.56
N ARG A 93 6.66 -2.99 0.88
CA ARG A 93 6.60 -2.92 -0.59
C ARG A 93 7.41 -1.75 -1.18
N CYS A 94 7.55 -0.63 -0.48
CA CYS A 94 8.31 0.53 -0.96
C CYS A 94 9.80 0.44 -0.62
N ILE A 95 10.18 -0.39 0.34
CA ILE A 95 11.59 -0.68 0.67
C ILE A 95 12.10 -1.87 -0.15
N CYS A 96 11.25 -2.87 -0.39
CA CYS A 96 11.61 -4.02 -1.20
C CYS A 96 11.78 -3.65 -2.68
N PRO A 97 12.52 -4.51 -3.42
CA PRO A 97 12.63 -4.39 -4.86
C PRO A 97 11.26 -4.32 -5.56
N ASP A 98 11.12 -3.37 -6.48
CA ASP A 98 9.90 -3.02 -7.18
C ASP A 98 9.83 -3.71 -8.54
N ASN A 99 9.03 -4.76 -8.58
CA ASN A 99 8.80 -5.61 -9.74
C ASN A 99 8.23 -4.86 -10.96
N CYS A 100 7.65 -3.67 -10.78
CA CYS A 100 7.17 -2.83 -11.89
C CYS A 100 8.32 -2.16 -12.67
N ARG A 101 9.59 -2.32 -12.24
CA ARG A 101 10.78 -1.74 -12.87
C ARG A 101 11.76 -2.79 -13.42
N LEU A 102 11.30 -4.01 -13.62
CA LEU A 102 12.12 -5.06 -14.21
C LEU A 102 12.29 -4.80 -15.71
N LEU A 103 13.53 -4.55 -16.14
CA LEU A 103 13.90 -4.57 -17.54
C LEU A 103 14.39 -5.97 -17.93
N LYS A 104 13.94 -6.45 -19.09
CA LYS A 104 14.44 -7.70 -19.66
C LYS A 104 15.79 -7.46 -20.32
N CYS A 105 16.76 -8.32 -20.07
CA CYS A 105 18.04 -8.24 -20.75
C CYS A 105 17.87 -8.52 -22.25
N LEU A 106 18.22 -7.55 -23.09
CA LEU A 106 18.09 -7.68 -24.54
C LEU A 106 19.12 -8.64 -25.17
N SER A 107 20.22 -8.93 -24.48
CA SER A 107 21.26 -9.83 -24.98
C SER A 107 20.88 -11.31 -24.80
N CYS A 108 20.61 -11.72 -23.56
CA CYS A 108 20.34 -13.11 -23.23
C CYS A 108 18.84 -13.46 -23.22
N ASN A 109 17.95 -12.46 -23.18
CA ASN A 109 16.49 -12.62 -23.15
C ASN A 109 15.95 -13.54 -22.04
N ILE A 110 16.78 -13.83 -21.03
CA ILE A 110 16.50 -14.70 -19.87
C ILE A 110 16.60 -13.88 -18.58
N GLY A 111 17.64 -13.05 -18.44
CA GLY A 111 17.87 -12.24 -17.26
C GLY A 111 16.93 -11.02 -17.15
N TYR A 112 16.65 -10.62 -15.92
CA TYR A 112 15.98 -9.36 -15.59
C TYR A 112 16.90 -8.51 -14.73
N ILE A 113 16.87 -7.19 -14.97
CA ILE A 113 17.55 -6.20 -14.15
C ILE A 113 16.51 -5.28 -13.54
N GLU A 114 16.67 -5.00 -12.26
CA GLU A 114 15.89 -4.00 -11.57
C GLU A 114 16.57 -2.63 -11.68
N LEU A 115 15.80 -1.61 -12.02
CA LEU A 115 16.27 -0.24 -12.00
C LEU A 115 15.94 0.43 -10.68
N ASP A 116 16.86 0.37 -9.74
CA ASP A 116 16.82 1.18 -8.53
C ASP A 116 17.00 2.65 -8.89
N GLY A 117 15.92 3.44 -8.78
CA GLY A 117 15.91 4.85 -9.17
C GLY A 117 16.86 5.75 -8.38
N GLU A 118 17.63 5.18 -7.45
CA GLU A 118 18.60 5.87 -6.58
C GLU A 118 20.05 5.43 -6.81
N SER A 119 20.32 4.22 -7.34
CA SER A 119 21.69 3.77 -7.62
C SER A 119 22.00 3.91 -9.11
N LYS A 120 22.90 4.85 -9.44
CA LYS A 120 23.39 5.12 -10.80
C LYS A 120 24.13 3.94 -11.45
N GLU A 121 24.38 2.86 -10.71
CA GLU A 121 25.14 1.71 -11.18
C GLU A 121 24.52 0.41 -10.67
N SER A 122 24.08 -0.44 -11.58
CA SER A 122 23.74 -1.83 -11.30
C SER A 122 24.98 -2.69 -11.46
N ILE A 123 25.37 -3.44 -10.41
CA ILE A 123 26.48 -4.43 -10.47
C ILE A 123 26.09 -5.64 -11.35
N TRP A 124 24.83 -5.73 -11.76
CA TRP A 124 24.30 -6.84 -12.54
C TRP A 124 24.97 -6.97 -13.92
N LYS A 125 25.41 -8.18 -14.23
CA LYS A 125 25.90 -8.58 -15.56
C LYS A 125 25.10 -9.81 -15.99
N CYS A 126 24.60 -9.85 -17.23
CA CYS A 126 24.11 -11.12 -17.78
C CYS A 126 25.33 -12.02 -17.98
N ASN A 127 25.26 -13.26 -17.48
CA ASN A 127 26.22 -14.31 -17.80
C ASN A 127 26.05 -14.75 -19.26
#